data_AF-A0A914NVT4-F1
#
_entry.id   AF-A0A914NVT4-F1
#
_cell.length_a   1.000
_cell.length_b   1.000
_cell.length_c   1.000
_cell.angle_alpha   90.00
_cell.angle_beta   90.00
_cell.angle_gamma   90.00
#
_symmetry.space_group_name_H-M   'P 1'
#
loop_
_entity.id
_entity.type
_entity.pdbx_description
1 polymer ?
#
loop_
_entity_poly.entity_id
_entity_poly.type
_entity_poly.pdbx_seq_one_letter_code
_entity_poly.pdbx_strand_id
1 'polypeptide(L)'
;MHINGTQVFEGNSLMAYKSIFDYELTYPQSVKNSYLSVAGYYDDGPTQTYPGVDSNGYGVKSRKKLFLDEDGNPRTAQFMAKLDVDICNQPRYLVNQCEVDIELLPNESSFLLSAPWDTAPKYHLEILACKLYVKKIELMDSLAFDIAKKLEIRPARYPIRKTSLKSLFISENRTEFNANIWMDQVPRRIILGMVDNKDFVGRQRTTPFYFQHFNLRDISITAGGVTFPAAPYSLDFPKGNYARIYHDMQEAIGYAGSLESNGISMFRYAYAGYCFFVFNLTNSQEDNGPEMFDLIKNGTTSIRMTFNEPVPAGGVVLVAMGEIDSLLMLDRNRTISTDI
;
A
#
# COMPACT_ATOMS: atom_id res chain seq x y z
N MET A 1 -11.96 9.54 7.22
CA MET A 1 -12.50 10.67 6.44
C MET A 1 -14.01 10.57 6.45
N HIS A 2 -14.67 11.67 6.81
CA HIS A 2 -16.12 11.79 6.76
C HIS A 2 -16.50 12.80 5.68
N ILE A 3 -17.63 12.56 5.04
CA ILE A 3 -18.26 13.53 4.14
C ILE A 3 -19.72 13.66 4.59
N ASN A 4 -20.14 14.89 4.92
CA ASN A 4 -21.47 15.19 5.49
C ASN A 4 -21.82 14.27 6.68
N GLY A 5 -20.87 14.09 7.60
CA GLY A 5 -21.02 13.23 8.78
C GLY A 5 -21.04 11.71 8.52
N THR A 6 -21.00 11.26 7.25
CA THR A 6 -20.93 9.83 6.90
C THR A 6 -19.48 9.41 6.71
N GLN A 7 -19.06 8.32 7.35
CA GLN A 7 -17.71 7.78 7.22
C GLN A 7 -17.53 7.13 5.86
N VAL A 8 -16.65 7.69 5.02
CA VAL A 8 -16.37 7.18 3.66
C VAL A 8 -15.08 6.39 3.60
N PHE A 9 -14.18 6.60 4.55
CA PHE A 9 -12.91 5.90 4.64
C PHE A 9 -12.46 5.79 6.09
N GLU A 10 -12.06 4.58 6.48
CA GLU A 10 -11.48 4.27 7.77
C GLU A 10 -10.00 3.94 7.58
N GLY A 11 -9.12 4.70 8.23
CA GLY A 11 -7.72 4.36 8.34
C GLY A 11 -7.51 3.36 9.49
N ASN A 12 -6.50 2.52 9.37
CA ASN A 12 -6.02 1.67 10.46
C ASN A 12 -4.49 1.81 10.60
N SER A 13 -3.89 1.09 11.56
CA SER A 13 -2.43 1.12 11.77
C SER A 13 -1.61 0.58 10.58
N LEU A 14 -2.25 -0.08 9.61
CA LEU A 14 -1.60 -0.61 8.41
C LEU A 14 -1.49 0.42 7.28
N MET A 15 -1.97 1.66 7.47
CA MET A 15 -1.93 2.69 6.42
C MET A 15 -0.54 2.98 5.89
N ALA A 16 0.49 2.89 6.75
CA ALA A 16 1.88 3.02 6.29
C ALA A 16 2.27 1.93 5.27
N TYR A 17 1.80 0.69 5.48
CA TYR A 17 2.04 -0.40 4.54
C TYR A 17 1.31 -0.18 3.21
N LYS A 18 0.08 0.35 3.24
CA LYS A 18 -0.64 0.71 2.01
C LYS A 18 0.16 1.71 1.19
N SER A 19 0.58 2.83 1.79
CA SER A 19 1.32 3.85 1.05
C SER A 19 2.66 3.33 0.53
N ILE A 20 3.32 2.42 1.25
CA ILE A 20 4.53 1.75 0.76
C ILE A 20 4.23 0.79 -0.39
N PHE A 21 3.17 -0.04 -0.32
CA PHE A 21 2.76 -0.87 -1.45
C PHE A 21 2.46 -0.02 -2.68
N ASP A 22 1.72 1.09 -2.51
CA ASP A 22 1.39 2.00 -3.60
C ASP A 22 2.65 2.64 -4.18
N TYR A 23 3.57 3.13 -3.36
CA TYR A 23 4.80 3.74 -3.84
C TYR A 23 5.73 2.74 -4.53
N GLU A 24 5.88 1.55 -3.93
CA GLU A 24 6.80 0.55 -4.44
C GLU A 24 6.31 -0.10 -5.72
N LEU A 25 5.00 -0.36 -5.84
CA LEU A 25 4.43 -1.08 -6.97
C LEU A 25 3.95 -0.16 -8.10
N THR A 26 3.85 1.16 -7.90
CA THR A 26 3.31 2.08 -8.94
C THR A 26 4.38 2.95 -9.62
N TYR A 27 5.46 3.30 -8.93
CA TYR A 27 6.39 4.31 -9.46
C TYR A 27 7.72 3.73 -9.92
N PRO A 28 8.27 4.17 -11.08
CA PRO A 28 9.62 3.81 -11.47
C PRO A 28 10.66 4.45 -10.55
N GLN A 29 11.87 3.89 -10.53
CA GLN A 29 12.95 4.40 -9.69
C GLN A 29 13.28 5.88 -9.96
N SER A 30 13.11 6.36 -11.19
CA SER A 30 13.31 7.76 -11.55
C SER A 30 12.35 8.70 -10.81
N VAL A 31 11.08 8.32 -10.67
CA VAL A 31 10.06 9.09 -9.94
C VAL A 31 10.27 8.97 -8.43
N LYS A 32 10.62 7.78 -7.95
CA LYS A 32 11.00 7.52 -6.56
C LYS A 32 12.16 8.41 -6.10
N ASN A 33 13.18 8.56 -6.94
CA ASN A 33 14.36 9.38 -6.64
C ASN A 33 14.15 10.89 -6.85
N SER A 34 13.11 11.30 -7.56
CA SER A 34 12.83 12.71 -7.88
C SER A 34 11.58 13.20 -7.14
N TYR A 35 10.40 13.02 -7.71
CA TYR A 35 9.13 13.52 -7.17
C TYR A 35 8.86 13.07 -5.73
N LEU A 36 9.03 11.77 -5.42
CA LEU A 36 8.70 11.26 -4.09
C LEU A 36 9.65 11.75 -2.99
N SER A 37 10.77 12.38 -3.33
CA SER A 37 11.63 13.04 -2.34
C SER A 37 10.91 14.16 -1.58
N VAL A 38 9.90 14.80 -2.19
CA VAL A 38 9.07 15.82 -1.52
C VAL A 38 8.20 15.22 -0.40
N ALA A 39 7.85 13.94 -0.51
CA ALA A 39 7.17 13.17 0.53
C ALA A 39 8.15 12.55 1.54
N GLY A 40 9.46 12.78 1.38
CA GLY A 40 10.49 12.21 2.25
C GLY A 40 10.88 10.77 1.90
N TYR A 41 10.49 10.27 0.73
CA TYR A 41 10.87 8.93 0.27
C TYR A 41 12.34 8.94 -0.18
N TYR A 42 13.15 8.07 0.43
CA TYR A 42 14.55 7.82 0.05
C TYR A 42 14.86 6.34 0.15
N ASP A 43 15.27 5.78 -0.99
CA ASP A 43 15.69 4.39 -1.15
C ASP A 43 16.93 4.09 -0.29
N ASP A 44 16.98 2.90 0.31
CA ASP A 44 18.13 2.47 1.12
C ASP A 44 19.34 2.04 0.26
N GLY A 45 19.17 2.03 -1.07
CA GLY A 45 20.22 1.80 -2.05
C GLY A 45 20.19 0.37 -2.60
N PRO A 46 20.84 0.14 -3.75
CA PRO A 46 20.77 -1.15 -4.46
C PRO A 46 21.48 -2.30 -3.73
N THR A 47 22.29 -2.00 -2.72
CA THR A 47 23.13 -2.95 -1.99
C THR A 47 22.59 -3.34 -0.62
N GLN A 48 21.48 -2.75 -0.16
CA GLN A 48 20.92 -3.06 1.15
C GLN A 48 20.20 -4.41 1.10
N THR A 49 20.82 -5.45 1.66
CA THR A 49 20.30 -6.83 1.64
C THR A 49 19.95 -7.38 3.02
N TYR A 50 19.76 -6.49 3.98
CA TYR A 50 19.37 -6.85 5.35
C TYR A 50 18.47 -5.75 5.94
N PRO A 51 17.62 -6.06 6.94
CA PRO A 51 16.67 -5.09 7.49
C PRO A 51 17.31 -4.04 8.40
N GLY A 52 18.59 -4.20 8.75
CA GLY A 52 19.29 -3.40 9.74
C GLY A 52 19.65 -2.00 9.24
N VAL A 53 19.55 -1.02 10.13
CA VAL A 53 19.84 0.39 9.85
C VAL A 53 21.33 0.65 10.01
N ASP A 54 22.02 0.89 8.89
CA ASP A 54 23.42 1.32 8.87
C ASP A 54 23.51 2.85 8.93
N SER A 55 24.25 3.37 9.91
CA SER A 55 24.58 4.80 10.01
C SER A 55 25.20 5.39 8.74
N ASN A 56 25.86 4.57 7.93
CA ASN A 56 26.49 4.95 6.67
C ASN A 56 25.66 4.60 5.43
N GLY A 57 24.49 3.99 5.60
CA GLY A 57 23.59 3.60 4.52
C GLY A 57 23.06 4.81 3.74
N TYR A 58 22.72 4.57 2.47
CA TYR A 58 22.28 5.62 1.54
C TYR A 58 21.00 6.32 2.03
N GLY A 59 19.99 5.55 2.45
CA GLY A 59 18.72 6.08 2.92
C GLY A 59 18.87 6.88 4.21
N VAL A 60 19.64 6.37 5.19
CA VAL A 60 19.90 7.06 6.47
C VAL A 60 20.59 8.41 6.25
N LYS A 61 21.65 8.45 5.43
CA LYS A 61 22.35 9.70 5.11
C LYS A 61 21.43 10.70 4.42
N SER A 62 20.63 10.24 3.46
CA SER A 62 19.73 11.10 2.69
C SER A 62 18.61 11.68 3.56
N ARG A 63 17.97 10.86 4.39
CA ARG A 63 16.91 11.31 5.32
C ARG A 63 17.47 12.22 6.41
N LYS A 64 18.66 11.92 6.96
CA LYS A 64 19.32 12.79 7.96
C LYS A 64 19.60 14.18 7.40
N LYS A 65 20.01 14.29 6.13
CA LYS A 65 20.29 15.58 5.48
C LYS A 65 19.07 16.51 5.40
N LEU A 66 17.84 15.97 5.43
CA LEU A 66 16.63 16.79 5.45
C LEU A 66 16.49 17.65 6.72
N PHE A 67 17.09 17.19 7.82
CA PHE A 67 17.01 17.84 9.13
C PHE A 67 18.28 18.62 9.48
N LEU A 68 19.16 18.85 8.50
CA LEU A 68 20.39 19.63 8.67
C LEU A 68 20.43 20.78 7.65
N ASP A 69 20.89 21.95 8.06
CA ASP A 69 21.22 23.07 7.16
C ASP A 69 22.55 22.84 6.41
N GLU A 70 22.99 23.82 5.62
CA GLU A 70 24.23 23.72 4.83
C GLU A 70 25.50 23.63 5.71
N ASP A 71 25.44 24.20 6.92
CA ASP A 71 26.52 24.19 7.91
C ASP A 71 26.49 22.97 8.84
N GLY A 72 25.44 22.14 8.72
CA GLY A 72 25.25 20.92 9.51
C GLY A 72 24.51 21.12 10.84
N ASN A 73 23.87 22.28 11.07
CA ASN A 73 23.06 22.52 12.25
C ASN A 73 21.64 21.95 12.07
N PRO A 74 20.96 21.54 13.17
CA PRO A 74 19.59 21.04 13.11
C PRO A 74 18.61 22.06 12.54
N ARG A 75 17.74 21.59 11.65
CA ARG A 75 16.62 22.36 11.11
C ARG A 75 15.34 21.53 11.01
N THR A 76 14.22 22.21 10.88
CA THR A 76 12.94 21.59 10.57
C THR A 76 12.87 21.18 9.10
N ALA A 77 12.32 20.01 8.81
CA ALA A 77 12.04 19.55 7.46
C ALA A 77 10.58 19.87 7.06
N GLN A 78 10.34 20.01 5.76
CA GLN A 78 8.99 20.17 5.20
C GLN A 78 8.70 19.01 4.25
N PHE A 79 7.46 18.52 4.29
CA PHE A 79 7.01 17.41 3.47
C PHE A 79 5.68 17.74 2.80
N MET A 80 5.49 17.23 1.60
CA MET A 80 4.22 17.29 0.88
C MET A 80 3.94 15.90 0.31
N ALA A 81 2.78 15.33 0.63
CA ALA A 81 2.36 14.04 0.12
C ALA A 81 0.90 14.11 -0.29
N LYS A 82 0.53 13.25 -1.25
CA LYS A 82 -0.88 13.02 -1.57
C LYS A 82 -1.55 12.32 -0.37
N LEU A 83 -2.74 12.77 0.00
CA LEU A 83 -3.55 12.05 0.97
C LEU A 83 -4.06 10.76 0.34
N ASP A 84 -3.58 9.63 0.87
CA ASP A 84 -3.81 8.31 0.31
C ASP A 84 -5.13 7.70 0.80
N VAL A 85 -6.23 8.33 0.39
CA VAL A 85 -7.60 7.93 0.70
C VAL A 85 -8.31 7.54 -0.60
N ASP A 86 -9.09 6.46 -0.55
CA ASP A 86 -9.70 5.84 -1.72
C ASP A 86 -10.50 6.81 -2.61
N ILE A 87 -11.29 7.71 -2.02
CA ILE A 87 -12.07 8.72 -2.77
C ILE A 87 -11.19 9.81 -3.43
N CYS A 88 -9.98 10.03 -2.90
CA CYS A 88 -9.01 10.96 -3.48
C CYS A 88 -8.21 10.32 -4.63
N ASN A 89 -8.37 9.02 -4.86
CA ASN A 89 -7.70 8.28 -5.92
C ASN A 89 -8.51 8.18 -7.22
N GLN A 90 -9.80 8.52 -7.21
CA GLN A 90 -10.64 8.57 -8.41
C GLN A 90 -10.58 9.95 -9.12
N PRO A 91 -10.74 10.01 -10.46
CA PRO A 91 -10.48 11.24 -11.23
C PRO A 91 -11.61 12.30 -11.20
N ARG A 92 -12.80 11.99 -10.67
CA ARG A 92 -13.96 12.87 -10.69
C ARG A 92 -13.91 13.86 -9.53
N TYR A 93 -14.32 15.10 -9.77
CA TYR A 93 -14.44 16.11 -8.72
C TYR A 93 -15.66 15.86 -7.84
N LEU A 94 -15.51 16.08 -6.54
CA LEU A 94 -16.62 16.03 -5.59
C LEU A 94 -17.62 17.15 -5.90
N VAL A 95 -18.93 16.85 -5.83
CA VAL A 95 -19.97 17.86 -6.00
C VAL A 95 -19.88 18.93 -4.91
N ASN A 96 -20.32 20.15 -5.25
CA ASN A 96 -20.29 21.28 -4.32
C ASN A 96 -21.15 21.04 -3.06
N GLN A 97 -20.94 21.85 -2.03
CA GLN A 97 -21.71 21.81 -0.77
C GLN A 97 -21.58 20.46 -0.04
N CYS A 98 -20.42 19.82 -0.12
CA CYS A 98 -20.07 18.72 0.76
C CYS A 98 -19.12 19.24 1.85
N GLU A 99 -19.47 18.98 3.11
CA GLU A 99 -18.59 19.11 4.25
C GLU A 99 -17.66 17.90 4.28
N VAL A 100 -16.36 18.12 4.46
CA VAL A 100 -15.34 17.08 4.41
C VAL A 100 -14.46 17.19 5.65
N ASP A 101 -14.52 16.16 6.50
CA ASP A 101 -13.73 16.08 7.73
C ASP A 101 -12.65 15.01 7.57
N ILE A 102 -11.40 15.43 7.79
CA ILE A 102 -10.23 14.57 7.70
C ILE A 102 -9.52 14.60 9.05
N GLU A 103 -9.40 13.44 9.66
CA GLU A 103 -8.62 13.21 10.87
C GLU A 103 -7.37 12.42 10.49
N LEU A 104 -6.21 12.89 10.96
CA LEU A 104 -4.90 12.28 10.71
C LEU A 104 -4.28 11.89 12.05
N LEU A 105 -3.98 10.61 12.20
CA LEU A 105 -3.33 10.06 13.39
C LEU A 105 -1.93 9.56 13.02
N PRO A 106 -0.86 10.05 13.66
CA PRO A 106 0.48 9.55 13.41
C PRO A 106 0.66 8.14 14.02
N ASN A 107 1.50 7.32 13.40
CA ASN A 107 1.96 6.07 14.00
C ASN A 107 2.86 6.34 15.22
N GLU A 108 3.07 5.30 16.04
CA GLU A 108 3.99 5.39 17.17
C GLU A 108 5.43 5.69 16.73
N SER A 109 6.18 6.40 17.57
CA SER A 109 7.54 6.83 17.25
C SER A 109 8.51 5.66 17.06
N SER A 110 8.26 4.51 17.69
CA SER A 110 8.99 3.25 17.50
C SER A 110 8.91 2.71 16.07
N PHE A 111 7.79 2.96 15.40
CA PHE A 111 7.56 2.59 14.01
C PHE A 111 8.10 3.64 13.04
N LEU A 112 7.95 4.93 13.38
CA LEU A 112 8.34 6.05 12.50
C LEU A 112 9.85 6.29 12.43
N LEU A 113 10.59 5.98 13.49
CA LEU A 113 12.00 6.37 13.62
C LEU A 113 12.90 5.14 13.82
N SER A 114 13.85 4.99 12.89
CA SER A 114 14.93 4.03 13.02
C SER A 114 16.22 4.73 13.49
N ALA A 115 16.98 4.06 14.36
CA ALA A 115 18.28 4.50 14.85
C ALA A 115 19.32 3.38 14.67
N PRO A 116 20.57 3.69 14.28
CA PRO A 116 21.60 2.67 14.07
C PRO A 116 22.19 2.09 15.37
N TRP A 117 21.79 2.59 16.55
CA TRP A 117 22.34 2.19 17.86
C TRP A 117 21.22 1.85 18.86
N ASP A 118 21.38 0.76 19.65
CA ASP A 118 20.40 0.29 20.64
C ASP A 118 20.31 1.17 21.91
N THR A 119 21.35 1.96 22.20
CA THR A 119 21.44 2.87 23.36
C THR A 119 21.06 4.31 23.03
N ALA A 120 20.48 4.55 21.85
CA ALA A 120 20.11 5.89 21.42
C ALA A 120 19.01 6.49 22.34
N PRO A 121 19.03 7.82 22.57
CA PRO A 121 17.93 8.49 23.25
C PRO A 121 16.62 8.24 22.50
N LYS A 122 15.49 8.17 23.22
CA LYS A 122 14.17 8.04 22.59
C LYS A 122 13.89 9.29 21.77
N TYR A 123 13.90 9.15 20.45
CA TYR A 123 13.50 10.20 19.52
C TYR A 123 11.99 10.20 19.32
N HIS A 124 11.42 11.39 19.12
CA HIS A 124 10.01 11.59 18.80
C HIS A 124 9.91 12.53 17.59
N LEU A 125 8.98 12.23 16.68
CA LEU A 125 8.69 13.09 15.54
C LEU A 125 7.62 14.10 15.95
N GLU A 126 8.00 15.37 16.07
CA GLU A 126 7.08 16.46 16.37
C GLU A 126 6.55 17.12 15.08
N ILE A 127 5.23 17.22 14.96
CA ILE A 127 4.57 17.89 13.83
C ILE A 127 4.28 19.34 14.24
N LEU A 128 5.06 20.28 13.71
CA LEU A 128 4.93 21.70 14.03
C LEU A 128 3.72 22.38 13.36
N ALA A 129 3.41 21.96 12.12
CA ALA A 129 2.29 22.48 11.36
C ALA A 129 1.83 21.46 10.32
N CYS A 130 0.51 21.33 10.15
CA CYS A 130 -0.11 20.54 9.09
C CYS A 130 -1.02 21.44 8.25
N LYS A 131 -0.92 21.35 6.93
CA LYS A 131 -1.74 22.12 5.99
C LYS A 131 -2.30 21.20 4.91
N LEU A 132 -3.60 21.31 4.63
CA LEU A 132 -4.25 20.61 3.55
C LEU A 132 -4.48 21.57 2.38
N TYR A 133 -3.90 21.23 1.22
CA TYR A 133 -4.11 21.98 -0.02
C TYR A 133 -5.15 21.26 -0.89
N VAL A 134 -6.26 21.93 -1.19
CA VAL A 134 -7.37 21.37 -1.98
C VAL A 134 -7.56 22.18 -3.26
N LYS A 135 -7.61 21.50 -4.40
CA LYS A 135 -7.93 22.13 -5.69
C LYS A 135 -9.45 22.27 -5.82
N LYS A 136 -9.93 23.50 -5.99
CA LYS A 136 -11.33 23.82 -6.31
C LYS A 136 -11.45 24.23 -7.77
N ILE A 137 -12.55 23.84 -8.42
CA ILE A 137 -12.86 24.22 -9.80
C ILE A 137 -14.07 25.12 -9.81
N GLU A 138 -13.95 26.25 -10.49
CA GLU A 138 -15.06 27.15 -10.78
C GLU A 138 -15.76 26.68 -12.06
N LEU A 139 -17.09 26.61 -12.01
CA LEU A 139 -17.92 26.14 -13.11
C LEU A 139 -18.69 27.32 -13.71
N MET A 140 -18.94 27.28 -15.01
CA MET A 140 -19.87 28.21 -15.65
C MET A 140 -21.30 27.97 -15.12
N ASP A 141 -22.08 29.04 -14.94
CA ASP A 141 -23.44 28.95 -14.37
C ASP A 141 -24.35 27.97 -15.10
N SER A 142 -24.25 27.90 -16.43
CA SER A 142 -25.02 26.94 -17.25
C SER A 142 -24.71 25.49 -16.89
N LEU A 143 -23.42 25.16 -16.71
CA LEU A 143 -22.99 23.82 -16.33
C LEU A 143 -23.37 23.48 -14.88
N ALA A 144 -23.24 24.44 -13.97
CA ALA A 144 -23.67 24.28 -12.59
C ALA A 144 -25.18 23.99 -12.50
N PHE A 145 -26.00 24.72 -13.26
CA PHE A 145 -27.45 24.48 -13.35
C PHE A 145 -27.77 23.11 -13.94
N ASP A 146 -27.09 22.70 -15.02
CA ASP A 146 -27.27 21.39 -15.63
C ASP A 146 -26.92 20.23 -14.68
N ILE A 147 -25.84 20.38 -13.90
CA ILE A 147 -25.45 19.39 -12.88
C ILE A 147 -26.52 19.33 -11.78
N ALA A 148 -27.01 20.48 -11.29
CA ALA A 148 -28.06 20.54 -10.28
C ALA A 148 -29.36 19.85 -10.76
N LYS A 149 -29.80 20.11 -12.00
CA LYS A 149 -30.97 19.46 -12.60
C LYS A 149 -30.78 17.95 -12.78
N LYS A 150 -29.57 17.51 -13.16
CA LYS A 150 -29.26 16.08 -13.28
C LYS A 150 -29.26 15.37 -11.93
N LEU A 151 -28.82 16.04 -10.85
CA LEU A 151 -28.85 15.52 -9.48
C LEU A 151 -30.27 15.31 -8.94
N GLU A 152 -31.28 16.01 -9.48
CA GLU A 152 -32.69 15.75 -9.14
C GLU A 152 -33.19 14.41 -9.69
N ILE A 153 -32.61 13.93 -10.79
CA ILE A 153 -33.05 12.71 -11.48
C ILE A 153 -32.21 11.51 -11.05
N ARG A 154 -30.89 11.69 -10.89
CA ARG A 154 -29.95 10.62 -10.57
C ARG A 154 -28.83 11.11 -9.64
N PRO A 155 -28.39 10.29 -8.67
CA PRO A 155 -27.28 10.64 -7.81
C PRO A 155 -25.97 10.75 -8.61
N ALA A 156 -25.05 11.58 -8.13
CA ALA A 156 -23.67 11.56 -8.58
C ALA A 156 -23.03 10.23 -8.14
N ARG A 157 -22.33 9.57 -9.06
CA ARG A 157 -21.70 8.26 -8.84
C ARG A 157 -20.19 8.41 -8.89
N TYR A 158 -19.51 7.94 -7.88
CA TYR A 158 -18.07 7.93 -7.73
C TYR A 158 -17.60 6.48 -7.64
N PRO A 159 -17.07 5.90 -8.73
CA PRO A 159 -16.42 4.60 -8.65
C PRO A 159 -15.14 4.77 -7.82
N ILE A 160 -14.97 3.93 -6.82
CA ILE A 160 -13.87 3.97 -5.87
C ILE A 160 -13.25 2.58 -5.81
N ARG A 161 -11.92 2.51 -5.82
CA ARG A 161 -11.20 1.30 -5.43
C ARG A 161 -10.97 1.35 -3.94
N LYS A 162 -11.81 0.65 -3.19
CA LYS A 162 -11.71 0.57 -1.74
C LYS A 162 -10.53 -0.32 -1.38
N THR A 163 -9.65 0.17 -0.53
CA THR A 163 -8.54 -0.65 -0.02
C THR A 163 -8.92 -1.29 1.30
N SER A 164 -8.76 -2.61 1.41
CA SER A 164 -8.95 -3.37 2.64
C SER A 164 -7.62 -3.95 3.10
N LEU A 165 -7.17 -3.59 4.30
CA LEU A 165 -5.92 -4.06 4.88
C LEU A 165 -6.18 -5.01 6.04
N LYS A 166 -5.45 -6.13 6.06
CA LYS A 166 -5.43 -7.08 7.16
C LYS A 166 -4.00 -7.51 7.47
N SER A 167 -3.70 -7.72 8.73
CA SER A 167 -2.46 -8.38 9.17
C SER A 167 -2.77 -9.75 9.75
N LEU A 168 -1.91 -10.73 9.46
CA LEU A 168 -2.03 -12.08 9.94
C LEU A 168 -0.68 -12.53 10.53
N PHE A 169 -0.70 -13.01 11.76
CA PHE A 169 0.49 -13.52 12.42
C PHE A 169 0.71 -15.00 12.10
N ILE A 170 1.91 -15.32 11.62
CA ILE A 170 2.38 -16.67 11.35
C ILE A 170 3.37 -17.05 12.45
N SER A 171 2.98 -18.02 13.27
CA SER A 171 3.80 -18.49 14.40
C SER A 171 5.11 -19.12 13.93
N GLU A 172 6.15 -18.97 14.74
CA GLU A 172 7.45 -19.63 14.56
C GLU A 172 7.33 -21.15 14.45
N ASN A 173 8.33 -21.77 13.83
CA ASN A 173 8.44 -23.21 13.63
C ASN A 173 7.30 -23.87 12.84
N ARG A 174 6.47 -23.08 12.13
CA ARG A 174 5.48 -23.59 11.17
C ARG A 174 6.09 -23.72 9.78
N THR A 175 5.69 -24.75 9.06
CA THR A 175 6.02 -24.94 7.63
C THR A 175 4.81 -24.74 6.72
N GLU A 176 3.62 -24.60 7.30
CA GLU A 176 2.37 -24.36 6.58
C GLU A 176 1.53 -23.30 7.30
N PHE A 177 0.84 -22.48 6.51
CA PHE A 177 -0.07 -21.45 6.99
C PHE A 177 -1.31 -21.38 6.09
N ASN A 178 -2.49 -21.38 6.69
CA ASN A 178 -3.77 -21.25 5.99
C ASN A 178 -4.68 -20.31 6.78
N ALA A 179 -5.31 -19.36 6.10
CA ALA A 179 -6.24 -18.42 6.74
C ALA A 179 -7.26 -17.86 5.75
N ASN A 180 -8.46 -17.53 6.24
CA ASN A 180 -9.41 -16.71 5.50
C ASN A 180 -9.04 -15.24 5.68
N ILE A 181 -8.80 -14.53 4.57
CA ILE A 181 -8.47 -13.10 4.62
C ILE A 181 -9.76 -12.28 4.52
N TRP A 182 -10.57 -12.47 3.48
CA TRP A 182 -11.84 -11.77 3.30
C TRP A 182 -12.99 -12.79 3.20
N MET A 183 -14.15 -12.49 3.79
CA MET A 183 -15.29 -13.42 3.82
C MET A 183 -16.46 -12.98 2.95
N ASP A 184 -16.65 -11.66 2.79
CA ASP A 184 -17.86 -11.10 2.18
C ASP A 184 -17.67 -10.73 0.71
N GLN A 185 -16.53 -10.13 0.36
CA GLN A 185 -16.22 -9.67 -0.99
C GLN A 185 -14.86 -10.19 -1.43
N VAL A 186 -14.81 -10.64 -2.69
CA VAL A 186 -13.58 -11.07 -3.35
C VAL A 186 -12.88 -9.84 -3.90
N PRO A 187 -11.65 -9.53 -3.45
CA PRO A 187 -10.88 -8.43 -4.03
C PRO A 187 -10.57 -8.70 -5.50
N ARG A 188 -10.42 -7.63 -6.28
CA ARG A 188 -9.99 -7.72 -7.67
C ARG A 188 -8.48 -7.93 -7.79
N ARG A 189 -7.73 -7.35 -6.87
CA ARG A 189 -6.29 -7.52 -6.73
C ARG A 189 -5.95 -7.73 -5.26
N ILE A 190 -5.01 -8.63 -5.00
CA ILE A 190 -4.47 -8.86 -3.67
C ILE A 190 -2.96 -8.63 -3.74
N ILE A 191 -2.47 -7.79 -2.84
CA ILE A 191 -1.05 -7.50 -2.64
C ILE A 191 -0.68 -7.99 -1.24
N LEU A 192 0.40 -8.75 -1.16
CA LEU A 192 0.89 -9.36 0.08
C LEU A 192 2.35 -9.01 0.28
N GLY A 193 2.72 -8.71 1.53
CA GLY A 193 4.11 -8.60 1.96
C GLY A 193 4.28 -9.28 3.31
N MET A 194 5.40 -9.98 3.50
CA MET A 194 5.74 -10.58 4.79
C MET A 194 6.89 -9.80 5.42
N VAL A 195 6.76 -9.49 6.71
CA VAL A 195 7.78 -8.80 7.52
C VAL A 195 8.01 -9.55 8.82
N ASP A 196 9.18 -9.36 9.43
CA ASP A 196 9.46 -9.92 10.76
C ASP A 196 8.51 -9.27 11.78
N ASN A 197 7.98 -10.05 12.70
CA ASN A 197 7.07 -9.54 13.73
C ASN A 197 7.70 -8.41 14.57
N LYS A 198 9.01 -8.48 14.84
CA LYS A 198 9.71 -7.41 15.57
C LYS A 198 9.76 -6.09 14.80
N ASP A 199 9.79 -6.17 13.47
CA ASP A 199 9.87 -5.03 12.58
C ASP A 199 8.46 -4.43 12.39
N PHE A 200 7.44 -5.29 12.32
CA PHE A 200 6.03 -4.88 12.28
C PHE A 200 5.60 -4.08 13.52
N VAL A 201 6.01 -4.51 14.71
CA VAL A 201 5.74 -3.78 15.97
C VAL A 201 6.52 -2.46 16.05
N GLY A 202 7.64 -2.35 15.33
CA GLY A 202 8.54 -1.21 15.35
C GLY A 202 9.73 -1.45 16.28
N ARG A 203 10.90 -1.66 15.69
CA ARG A 203 12.18 -1.78 16.40
C ARG A 203 13.17 -0.79 15.83
N GLN A 204 13.85 -0.04 16.70
CA GLN A 204 14.71 1.07 16.28
C GLN A 204 15.80 0.68 15.28
N ARG A 205 16.40 -0.50 15.41
CA ARG A 205 17.53 -0.91 14.56
C ARG A 205 17.15 -1.52 13.22
N THR A 206 15.87 -1.72 12.95
CA THR A 206 15.38 -2.35 11.73
C THR A 206 14.29 -1.50 11.10
N THR A 207 14.02 -1.77 9.82
CA THR A 207 12.95 -1.07 9.09
C THR A 207 11.70 -1.93 9.01
N PRO A 208 10.49 -1.37 9.28
CA PRO A 208 9.23 -2.10 9.15
C PRO A 208 8.87 -2.46 7.70
N PHE A 209 9.62 -1.92 6.72
CA PHE A 209 9.36 -2.04 5.28
C PHE A 209 10.32 -2.99 4.56
N TYR A 210 11.00 -3.89 5.29
CA TYR A 210 11.86 -4.91 4.69
C TYR A 210 11.07 -6.20 4.42
N PHE A 211 10.48 -6.30 3.22
CA PHE A 211 9.61 -7.41 2.84
C PHE A 211 10.41 -8.63 2.35
N GLN A 212 10.26 -9.75 3.04
CA GLN A 212 11.08 -10.95 2.85
C GLN A 212 10.25 -12.13 2.37
N HIS A 213 10.91 -13.08 1.70
CA HIS A 213 10.28 -14.32 1.26
C HIS A 213 10.20 -15.40 2.35
N PHE A 214 11.00 -15.31 3.42
CA PHE A 214 11.05 -16.31 4.52
C PHE A 214 11.13 -17.77 4.05
N ASN A 215 11.90 -18.03 3.00
CA ASN A 215 12.02 -19.35 2.35
C ASN A 215 10.68 -19.99 1.95
N LEU A 216 9.71 -19.16 1.54
CA LEU A 216 8.45 -19.60 0.95
C LEU A 216 8.69 -20.59 -0.21
N ARG A 217 7.93 -21.68 -0.20
CA ARG A 217 7.94 -22.76 -1.20
C ARG A 217 6.77 -22.65 -2.17
N ASP A 218 5.58 -22.37 -1.64
CA ASP A 218 4.36 -22.23 -2.42
C ASP A 218 3.41 -21.24 -1.75
N ILE A 219 2.68 -20.48 -2.57
CA ILE A 219 1.65 -19.54 -2.14
C ILE A 219 0.50 -19.60 -3.13
N SER A 220 -0.71 -19.76 -2.61
CA SER A 220 -1.93 -19.77 -3.40
C SER A 220 -3.05 -19.03 -2.70
N ILE A 221 -3.92 -18.44 -3.51
CA ILE A 221 -5.13 -17.75 -3.08
C ILE A 221 -6.32 -18.50 -3.63
N THR A 222 -7.23 -18.92 -2.77
CA THR A 222 -8.52 -19.48 -3.19
C THR A 222 -9.60 -18.43 -2.96
N ALA A 223 -10.17 -17.91 -4.05
CA ALA A 223 -11.20 -16.87 -4.05
C ALA A 223 -12.42 -17.35 -4.84
N GLY A 224 -13.59 -17.38 -4.20
CA GLY A 224 -14.83 -17.81 -4.85
C GLY A 224 -14.78 -19.24 -5.42
N GLY A 225 -14.01 -20.13 -4.80
CA GLY A 225 -13.82 -21.52 -5.24
C GLY A 225 -12.76 -21.74 -6.33
N VAL A 226 -12.15 -20.67 -6.86
CA VAL A 226 -11.06 -20.73 -7.84
C VAL A 226 -9.73 -20.48 -7.14
N THR A 227 -8.69 -21.23 -7.49
CA THR A 227 -7.35 -21.11 -6.90
C THR A 227 -6.38 -20.45 -7.86
N PHE A 228 -5.60 -19.49 -7.36
CA PHE A 228 -4.62 -18.68 -8.08
C PHE A 228 -3.23 -18.83 -7.44
N PRO A 229 -2.17 -19.08 -8.22
CA PRO A 229 -2.23 -19.52 -9.62
C PRO A 229 -2.88 -20.90 -9.76
N ALA A 230 -3.33 -21.24 -10.97
CA ALA A 230 -3.88 -22.57 -11.26
C ALA A 230 -2.81 -23.68 -11.14
N ALA A 231 -1.59 -23.40 -11.59
CA ALA A 231 -0.44 -24.26 -11.40
C ALA A 231 0.38 -23.78 -10.18
N PRO A 232 0.58 -24.61 -9.15
CA PRO A 232 1.28 -24.22 -7.93
C PRO A 232 2.72 -23.79 -8.23
N TYR A 233 3.31 -23.05 -7.29
CA TYR A 233 4.72 -22.72 -7.35
C TYR A 233 5.57 -23.83 -6.70
N SER A 234 6.84 -23.87 -7.08
CA SER A 234 7.88 -24.66 -6.42
C SER A 234 9.09 -23.77 -6.21
N LEU A 235 8.92 -22.79 -5.33
CA LEU A 235 9.89 -21.73 -5.09
C LEU A 235 11.08 -22.24 -4.28
N ASP A 236 12.28 -21.78 -4.66
CA ASP A 236 13.51 -21.96 -3.91
C ASP A 236 14.39 -20.72 -4.16
N PHE A 237 14.27 -19.75 -3.25
CA PHE A 237 14.98 -18.47 -3.35
C PHE A 237 16.51 -18.65 -3.35
N PRO A 238 17.11 -19.42 -2.43
CA PRO A 238 18.54 -19.70 -2.44
C PRO A 238 19.06 -20.31 -3.76
N LYS A 239 18.27 -21.16 -4.42
CA LYS A 239 18.65 -21.76 -5.72
C LYS A 239 18.28 -20.94 -6.95
N GLY A 240 17.69 -19.75 -6.79
CA GLY A 240 17.29 -18.92 -7.94
C GLY A 240 15.92 -19.25 -8.54
N ASN A 241 15.16 -20.19 -7.96
CA ASN A 241 13.86 -20.65 -8.48
C ASN A 241 12.73 -19.74 -8.00
N TYR A 242 12.72 -18.49 -8.49
CA TYR A 242 11.67 -17.50 -8.18
C TYR A 242 11.33 -16.59 -9.37
N ALA A 243 11.84 -16.91 -10.56
CA ALA A 243 11.60 -16.10 -11.77
C ALA A 243 10.11 -16.00 -12.13
N ARG A 244 9.35 -17.11 -11.99
CA ARG A 244 7.91 -17.14 -12.30
C ARG A 244 7.12 -16.21 -11.37
N ILE A 245 7.28 -16.32 -10.06
CA ILE A 245 6.52 -15.48 -9.13
C ILE A 245 6.87 -14.00 -9.25
N TYR A 246 8.12 -13.67 -9.58
CA TYR A 246 8.52 -12.32 -9.93
C TYR A 246 7.86 -11.82 -11.22
N HIS A 247 7.81 -12.65 -12.27
CA HIS A 247 7.12 -12.31 -13.52
C HIS A 247 5.61 -12.10 -13.28
N ASP A 248 4.96 -13.03 -12.58
CA ASP A 248 3.53 -13.00 -12.29
C ASP A 248 3.17 -11.74 -11.46
N MET A 249 4.05 -11.30 -10.54
CA MET A 249 3.92 -10.01 -9.84
C MET A 249 3.95 -8.82 -10.83
N GLN A 250 4.92 -8.77 -11.75
CA GLN A 250 5.04 -7.69 -12.73
C GLN A 250 3.86 -7.68 -13.72
N GLU A 251 3.32 -8.85 -14.06
CA GLU A 251 2.12 -9.00 -14.89
C GLU A 251 0.87 -8.51 -14.15
N ALA A 252 0.69 -8.89 -12.89
CA ALA A 252 -0.48 -8.52 -12.09
C ALA A 252 -0.61 -7.00 -11.82
N ILE A 253 0.50 -6.26 -11.84
CA ILE A 253 0.53 -4.79 -11.74
C ILE A 253 0.58 -4.09 -13.12
N GLY A 254 0.69 -4.84 -14.22
CA GLY A 254 0.61 -4.31 -15.59
C GLY A 254 1.92 -3.82 -16.21
N TYR A 255 3.09 -4.17 -15.66
CA TYR A 255 4.39 -3.77 -16.23
C TYR A 255 5.05 -4.82 -17.12
N ALA A 256 4.66 -6.09 -17.01
CA ALA A 256 5.24 -7.15 -17.83
C ALA A 256 5.09 -6.82 -19.34
N GLY A 257 6.21 -6.76 -20.05
CA GLY A 257 6.23 -6.44 -21.49
C GLY A 257 5.94 -4.98 -21.85
N SER A 258 5.77 -4.08 -20.87
CA SER A 258 5.55 -2.64 -21.09
C SER A 258 6.87 -1.85 -21.08
N LEU A 259 6.81 -0.57 -21.47
CA LEU A 259 7.92 0.39 -21.30
C LEU A 259 7.99 0.99 -19.89
N GLU A 260 6.97 0.76 -19.07
CA GLU A 260 6.86 1.25 -17.70
C GLU A 260 7.49 0.26 -16.70
N SER A 261 7.80 0.72 -15.50
CA SER A 261 8.45 -0.11 -14.47
C SER A 261 8.18 0.41 -13.06
N ASN A 262 8.23 -0.49 -12.07
CA ASN A 262 8.26 -0.15 -10.64
C ASN A 262 9.68 -0.01 -10.06
N GLY A 263 10.73 -0.23 -10.85
CA GLY A 263 12.13 -0.18 -10.36
C GLY A 263 12.56 -1.34 -9.45
N ILE A 264 11.71 -2.36 -9.26
CA ILE A 264 12.04 -3.57 -8.50
C ILE A 264 12.65 -4.58 -9.47
N SER A 265 13.97 -4.77 -9.39
CA SER A 265 14.64 -5.82 -10.16
C SER A 265 14.44 -7.19 -9.51
N MET A 266 14.62 -8.26 -10.29
CA MET A 266 14.60 -9.64 -9.78
C MET A 266 15.61 -9.86 -8.64
N PHE A 267 16.74 -9.15 -8.63
CA PHE A 267 17.69 -9.18 -7.51
C PHE A 267 17.10 -8.53 -6.25
N ARG A 268 16.53 -7.32 -6.39
CA ARG A 268 15.93 -6.60 -5.25
C ARG A 268 14.75 -7.36 -4.65
N TYR A 269 13.95 -7.97 -5.52
CA TYR A 269 12.83 -8.81 -5.13
C TYR A 269 13.24 -9.94 -4.18
N ALA A 270 14.33 -10.65 -4.48
CA ALA A 270 14.78 -11.77 -3.68
C ALA A 270 15.63 -11.36 -2.47
N TYR A 271 16.47 -10.33 -2.59
CA TYR A 271 17.56 -10.08 -1.63
C TYR A 271 17.53 -8.72 -0.95
N ALA A 272 16.70 -7.75 -1.39
CA ALA A 272 16.76 -6.37 -0.90
C ALA A 272 15.51 -5.89 -0.17
N GLY A 273 14.63 -6.79 0.29
CA GLY A 273 13.46 -6.40 1.07
C GLY A 273 12.27 -5.89 0.25
N TYR A 274 12.20 -6.26 -1.04
CA TYR A 274 11.11 -5.86 -1.96
C TYR A 274 10.31 -7.09 -2.45
N CYS A 275 10.17 -8.11 -1.60
CA CYS A 275 9.46 -9.33 -1.95
C CYS A 275 7.94 -9.17 -1.72
N PHE A 276 7.23 -8.78 -2.77
CA PHE A 276 5.77 -8.68 -2.78
C PHE A 276 5.14 -9.86 -3.54
N PHE A 277 3.94 -10.27 -3.14
CA PHE A 277 3.16 -11.25 -3.89
C PHE A 277 1.86 -10.59 -4.33
N VAL A 278 1.65 -10.51 -5.65
CA VAL A 278 0.51 -9.82 -6.23
C VAL A 278 -0.30 -10.79 -7.06
N PHE A 279 -1.61 -10.84 -6.80
CA PHE A 279 -2.55 -11.70 -7.50
C PHE A 279 -3.62 -10.83 -8.15
N ASN A 280 -3.73 -10.91 -9.47
CA ASN A 280 -4.83 -10.32 -10.21
C ASN A 280 -5.98 -11.33 -10.33
N LEU A 281 -7.12 -11.00 -9.74
CA LEU A 281 -8.34 -11.82 -9.71
C LEU A 281 -9.41 -11.31 -10.68
N THR A 282 -9.11 -10.28 -11.49
CA THR A 282 -10.04 -9.79 -12.53
C THR A 282 -10.25 -10.86 -13.60
N ASN A 283 -11.45 -10.89 -14.20
CA ASN A 283 -11.77 -11.85 -15.26
C ASN A 283 -10.98 -11.59 -16.54
N SER A 284 -10.73 -10.31 -16.85
CA SER A 284 -9.98 -9.88 -18.02
C SER A 284 -8.48 -10.11 -17.87
N GLN A 285 -7.97 -10.26 -16.63
CA GLN A 285 -6.54 -10.19 -16.28
C GLN A 285 -5.86 -8.87 -16.70
N GLU A 286 -6.62 -7.95 -17.28
CA GLU A 286 -6.25 -6.58 -17.55
C GLU A 286 -6.80 -5.72 -16.41
N ASP A 287 -5.99 -4.78 -15.91
CA ASP A 287 -6.43 -3.75 -14.96
C ASP A 287 -5.96 -2.39 -15.47
N ASN A 288 -6.36 -2.07 -16.70
CA ASN A 288 -5.88 -0.91 -17.46
C ASN A 288 -6.64 0.38 -17.10
N GLY A 289 -6.58 0.78 -15.83
CA GLY A 289 -6.88 2.15 -15.39
C GLY A 289 -8.06 2.32 -14.42
N PRO A 290 -8.17 3.52 -13.81
CA PRO A 290 -9.12 3.81 -12.72
C PRO A 290 -10.59 3.81 -13.15
N GLU A 291 -10.87 3.76 -14.45
CA GLU A 291 -12.23 3.74 -15.00
C GLU A 291 -12.79 2.34 -15.21
N MET A 292 -11.95 1.30 -15.16
CA MET A 292 -12.38 -0.08 -15.32
C MET A 292 -13.01 -0.58 -14.02
N PHE A 293 -14.31 -0.82 -14.04
CA PHE A 293 -15.09 -1.28 -12.89
C PHE A 293 -15.61 -2.69 -13.19
N ASP A 294 -15.17 -3.68 -12.40
CA ASP A 294 -15.66 -5.05 -12.53
C ASP A 294 -16.90 -5.27 -11.65
N LEU A 295 -17.66 -6.30 -11.97
CA LEU A 295 -18.77 -6.74 -11.13
C LEU A 295 -18.24 -7.16 -9.75
N ILE A 296 -18.78 -6.55 -8.69
CA ILE A 296 -18.48 -6.92 -7.31
C ILE A 296 -18.89 -8.39 -7.10
N LYS A 297 -17.93 -9.23 -6.72
CA LYS A 297 -18.16 -10.65 -6.45
C LYS A 297 -18.20 -10.88 -4.96
N ASN A 298 -19.29 -11.48 -4.49
CA ASN A 298 -19.37 -11.94 -3.11
C ASN A 298 -18.69 -13.30 -2.98
N GLY A 299 -17.96 -13.50 -1.89
CA GLY A 299 -17.31 -14.76 -1.62
C GLY A 299 -16.13 -14.64 -0.66
N THR A 300 -15.66 -15.80 -0.24
CA THR A 300 -14.51 -15.91 0.65
C THR A 300 -13.22 -15.98 -0.17
N THR A 301 -12.23 -15.23 0.30
CA THR A 301 -10.84 -15.27 -0.16
C THR A 301 -9.99 -15.82 0.98
N SER A 302 -9.34 -16.95 0.70
CA SER A 302 -8.43 -17.62 1.62
C SER A 302 -7.04 -17.73 1.02
N ILE A 303 -6.05 -17.83 1.89
CA ILE A 303 -4.65 -17.98 1.52
C ILE A 303 -4.09 -19.28 2.07
N ARG A 304 -3.23 -19.91 1.28
CA ARG A 304 -2.40 -21.04 1.67
C ARG A 304 -0.95 -20.74 1.33
N MET A 305 -0.07 -20.95 2.31
CA MET A 305 1.37 -20.80 2.18
C MET A 305 2.08 -22.05 2.72
N THR A 306 3.15 -22.46 2.06
CA THR A 306 4.08 -23.46 2.60
C THR A 306 5.52 -22.98 2.47
N PHE A 307 6.38 -23.36 3.40
CA PHE A 307 7.76 -22.88 3.51
C PHE A 307 8.75 -24.05 3.39
N ASN A 308 9.90 -23.81 2.76
CA ASN A 308 11.00 -24.78 2.68
C ASN A 308 11.73 -24.93 4.01
N GLU A 309 11.74 -23.88 4.82
CA GLU A 309 12.28 -23.87 6.18
C GLU A 309 11.18 -23.41 7.15
N PRO A 310 11.20 -23.88 8.41
CA PRO A 310 10.26 -23.40 9.41
C PRO A 310 10.37 -21.88 9.61
N VAL A 311 9.22 -21.23 9.81
CA VAL A 311 9.14 -19.79 10.11
C VAL A 311 10.10 -19.45 11.26
N PRO A 312 10.93 -18.39 11.12
CA PRO A 312 11.96 -18.06 12.10
C PRO A 312 11.38 -17.71 13.48
N ALA A 313 12.26 -17.77 14.48
CA ALA A 313 11.91 -17.41 15.86
C ALA A 313 11.36 -15.98 15.95
N GLY A 314 10.32 -15.80 16.77
CA GLY A 314 9.59 -14.53 16.89
C GLY A 314 8.42 -14.37 15.93
N GLY A 315 8.29 -15.25 14.93
CA GLY A 315 7.19 -15.27 13.98
C GLY A 315 7.25 -14.19 12.90
N VAL A 316 6.35 -14.30 11.93
CA VAL A 316 6.27 -13.43 10.76
C VAL A 316 4.88 -12.81 10.69
N VAL A 317 4.79 -11.55 10.28
CA VAL A 317 3.52 -10.89 10.01
C VAL A 317 3.32 -10.78 8.50
N LEU A 318 2.24 -11.38 8.03
CA LEU A 318 1.73 -11.21 6.68
C LEU A 318 0.82 -9.98 6.66
N VAL A 319 1.18 -8.97 5.89
CA VAL A 319 0.33 -7.81 5.59
C VAL A 319 -0.34 -8.06 4.25
N ALA A 320 -1.67 -8.08 4.26
CA ALA A 320 -2.52 -8.32 3.10
C ALA A 320 -3.33 -7.07 2.76
N MET A 321 -3.24 -6.64 1.51
CA MET A 321 -4.01 -5.55 0.94
C MET A 321 -4.90 -6.09 -0.18
N GLY A 322 -6.20 -5.86 -0.08
CA GLY A 322 -7.17 -6.17 -1.12
C GLY A 322 -7.72 -4.89 -1.72
N GLU A 323 -7.70 -4.79 -3.05
CA GLU A 323 -8.41 -3.76 -3.78
C GLU A 323 -9.81 -4.27 -4.14
N ILE A 324 -10.84 -3.55 -3.73
CA ILE A 324 -12.24 -3.94 -3.91
C ILE A 324 -12.96 -2.81 -4.63
N ASP A 325 -13.69 -3.14 -5.70
CA ASP A 325 -14.50 -2.15 -6.40
C ASP A 325 -15.72 -1.76 -5.54
N SER A 326 -15.96 -0.47 -5.40
CA SER A 326 -17.05 0.10 -4.61
C SER A 326 -17.64 1.32 -5.33
N LEU A 327 -18.92 1.58 -5.12
CA LEU A 327 -19.59 2.77 -5.65
C LEU A 327 -20.07 3.65 -4.51
N LEU A 328 -19.64 4.92 -4.52
CA LEU A 328 -20.16 5.95 -3.63
C LEU A 328 -21.12 6.84 -4.40
N MET A 329 -22.30 7.06 -3.84
CA MET A 329 -23.38 7.83 -4.44
C MET A 329 -23.72 9.03 -3.57
N LEU A 330 -23.88 10.19 -4.21
CA LEU A 330 -24.34 11.43 -3.56
C LEU A 330 -25.63 11.88 -4.24
N ASP A 331 -26.69 11.99 -3.45
CA ASP A 331 -28.00 12.45 -3.93
C ASP A 331 -28.11 13.99 -4.01
N ARG A 332 -29.31 14.47 -4.35
CA ARG A 332 -29.63 15.91 -4.38
C ARG A 332 -29.33 16.62 -3.06
N ASN A 333 -29.59 15.96 -1.94
CA ASN A 333 -29.41 16.48 -0.58
C ASN A 333 -27.99 16.28 -0.06
N ARG A 334 -27.09 15.75 -0.89
CA ARG A 334 -25.71 15.37 -0.53
C ARG A 334 -25.66 14.26 0.53
N THR A 335 -26.73 13.49 0.66
CA THR A 335 -26.72 12.25 1.43
C THR A 335 -25.85 11.24 0.71
N ILE A 336 -25.00 10.55 1.47
CA ILE A 336 -24.12 9.52 0.93
C ILE A 336 -24.78 8.17 1.07
N SER A 337 -24.75 7.40 -0.01
CA SER A 337 -25.00 5.97 0.02
C SER A 337 -23.84 5.23 -0.64
N THR A 338 -23.51 4.06 -0.12
CA THR A 338 -22.52 3.15 -0.69
C THR A 338 -23.23 1.87 -1.12
N ASP A 339 -22.77 1.24 -2.19
CA ASP A 339 -23.24 -0.10 -2.56
C ASP A 339 -22.65 -1.16 -1.60
N ILE A 340 -23.21 -1.27 -0.38
CA ILE A 340 -23.15 -2.44 0.52
C ILE A 340 -24.46 -2.48 1.32
#